data_AF-A0A8C3ZDQ9-F1
#
_entry.id   AF-A0A8C3ZDQ9-F1
#
_cell.length_a   1.000
_cell.length_b   1.000
_cell.length_c   1.000
_cell.angle_alpha   90.00
_cell.angle_beta   90.00
_cell.angle_gamma   90.00
#
_symmetry.space_group_name_H-M   'P 1'
#
loop_
_entity.id
_entity.type
_entity.pdbx_description
1 polymer ?
#
loop_
_entity_poly.entity_id
_entity_poly.type
_entity_poly.pdbx_seq_one_letter_code
_entity_poly.pdbx_strand_id
1 'polypeptide(L)'
;MMKRRLLLVSNSTLHGGGYLQHCQQQVQDFLGERVKRVLFVPYALHDRAAYAKVARDKLRTLGYEVDSVDEADDPVEAVTQAEAIFIGGGNTFRLLKALYDNGLVSVIRKKVLEDGVPYVGSSAGTNVATISIRTTNDMPIVYPPTFAAIGLVPFNINPHYLDADPNSRHMGETREQRIAQFHEEPHTPCVLVSYRAHYIYLYIYQTPLSRLTISSYRDSPPLETLRVKCLSQGHDGS
;
A
#
# COMPACT_ATOMS: atom_id res chain seq x y z
N MET A 1 23.89 4.93 -4.52
CA MET A 1 22.50 5.35 -4.31
C MET A 1 21.64 4.11 -4.09
N MET A 2 20.81 4.09 -3.05
CA MET A 2 20.16 2.88 -2.57
C MET A 2 18.85 2.54 -3.31
N LYS A 3 18.60 1.24 -3.46
CA LYS A 3 17.45 0.64 -4.15
C LYS A 3 16.16 0.93 -3.38
N ARG A 4 15.15 1.55 -4.03
CA ARG A 4 13.81 1.64 -3.42
C ARG A 4 13.20 0.23 -3.43
N ARG A 5 12.77 -0.24 -2.26
CA ARG A 5 12.23 -1.60 -2.07
C ARG A 5 10.84 -1.48 -1.47
N LEU A 6 9.81 -1.71 -2.28
CA LEU A 6 8.42 -1.72 -1.82
C LEU A 6 7.75 -3.04 -2.21
N LEU A 7 6.97 -3.59 -1.29
CA LEU A 7 5.99 -4.65 -1.54
C LEU A 7 4.61 -4.12 -1.19
N LEU A 8 3.77 -3.90 -2.19
CA LEU A 8 2.45 -3.29 -2.04
C LEU A 8 1.38 -4.34 -2.35
N VAL A 9 0.73 -4.86 -1.32
CA VAL A 9 -0.27 -5.92 -1.41
C VAL A 9 -1.67 -5.30 -1.46
N SER A 10 -2.54 -5.81 -2.33
CA SER A 10 -3.90 -5.29 -2.45
C SER A 10 -4.73 -5.53 -1.19
N ASN A 11 -4.60 -6.69 -0.56
CA ASN A 11 -5.38 -7.11 0.60
C ASN A 11 -4.55 -7.98 1.54
N SER A 12 -4.89 -8.01 2.83
CA SER A 12 -4.13 -8.79 3.81
C SER A 12 -4.63 -10.23 3.95
N THR A 13 -5.89 -10.49 3.62
CA THR A 13 -6.56 -11.78 3.85
C THR A 13 -7.44 -12.15 2.66
N LEU A 14 -7.46 -13.43 2.29
CA LEU A 14 -8.41 -13.99 1.31
C LEU A 14 -9.51 -14.79 2.04
N HIS A 15 -10.67 -14.93 1.40
CA HIS A 15 -11.76 -15.71 1.97
C HIS A 15 -11.29 -17.15 2.26
N GLY A 16 -11.56 -17.65 3.46
CA GLY A 16 -11.12 -18.98 3.92
C GLY A 16 -9.63 -19.09 4.31
N GLY A 17 -8.86 -18.00 4.24
CA GLY A 17 -7.43 -17.99 4.58
C GLY A 17 -7.08 -17.14 5.81
N GLY A 18 -5.90 -17.39 6.37
CA GLY A 18 -5.32 -16.61 7.47
C GLY A 18 -4.66 -15.30 7.01
N TYR A 19 -4.31 -14.44 7.98
CA TYR A 19 -3.61 -13.18 7.74
C TYR A 19 -2.31 -13.41 6.96
N LEU A 20 -2.15 -12.70 5.83
CA LEU A 20 -1.05 -12.77 4.87
C LEU A 20 -0.77 -14.15 4.27
N GLN A 21 -1.63 -15.15 4.48
CA GLN A 21 -1.35 -16.53 4.06
C GLN A 21 -1.03 -16.62 2.55
N HIS A 22 -1.81 -15.92 1.72
CA HIS A 22 -1.65 -15.93 0.26
C HIS A 22 -0.39 -15.21 -0.25
N CYS A 23 0.25 -14.38 0.56
CA CYS A 23 1.45 -13.61 0.20
C CYS A 23 2.62 -13.83 1.16
N GLN A 24 2.58 -14.89 1.99
CA GLN A 24 3.59 -15.09 3.03
C GLN A 24 4.98 -15.34 2.45
N GLN A 25 5.07 -16.11 1.36
CA GLN A 25 6.35 -16.38 0.68
C GLN A 25 6.89 -15.07 0.09
N GLN A 26 5.99 -14.28 -0.49
CA GLN A 26 6.31 -12.99 -1.08
C GLN A 26 6.88 -12.01 -0.06
N VAL A 27 6.30 -11.98 1.14
CA VAL A 27 6.79 -11.17 2.27
C VAL A 27 8.15 -11.68 2.74
N GLN A 28 8.32 -13.00 2.90
CA GLN A 28 9.57 -13.60 3.36
C GLN A 28 10.72 -13.37 2.36
N ASP A 29 10.50 -13.61 1.07
CA ASP A 29 11.48 -13.37 0.01
C ASP A 29 11.83 -11.88 -0.09
N PHE A 30 10.85 -11.00 0.10
CA PHE A 30 11.03 -9.56 0.01
C PHE A 30 11.88 -8.99 1.16
N LEU A 31 11.57 -9.37 2.39
CA LEU A 31 12.29 -8.93 3.58
C LEU A 31 13.69 -9.60 3.62
N GLY A 32 13.74 -10.89 3.29
CA GLY A 32 14.94 -11.71 3.29
C GLY A 32 15.49 -11.93 4.69
N GLU A 33 16.66 -12.55 4.79
CA GLU A 33 17.25 -12.93 6.09
C GLU A 33 17.95 -11.77 6.82
N ARG A 34 18.23 -10.67 6.11
CA ARG A 34 18.92 -9.49 6.68
C ARG A 34 18.03 -8.68 7.61
N VAL A 35 16.72 -8.66 7.36
CA VAL A 35 15.75 -8.07 8.28
C VAL A 35 15.51 -9.06 9.40
N LYS A 36 15.71 -8.65 10.64
CA LYS A 36 15.36 -9.41 11.83
C LYS A 36 14.11 -8.86 12.49
N ARG A 37 13.89 -7.54 12.40
CA ARG A 37 12.83 -6.83 13.10
C ARG A 37 12.04 -5.93 12.14
N VAL A 38 10.71 -6.06 12.17
CA VAL A 38 9.79 -5.26 11.36
C VAL A 38 9.03 -4.30 12.27
N LEU A 39 9.09 -3.01 11.98
CA LEU A 39 8.22 -2.02 12.62
C LEU A 39 6.85 -2.05 11.96
N PHE A 40 5.82 -2.43 12.71
CA PHE A 40 4.44 -2.48 12.25
C PHE A 40 3.67 -1.21 12.60
N VAL A 41 2.90 -0.70 11.63
CA VAL A 41 2.03 0.49 11.79
C VAL A 41 0.56 0.05 11.76
N PRO A 42 -0.13 -0.05 12.92
CA PRO A 42 -1.48 -0.60 13.03
C PRO A 42 -2.61 0.45 12.90
N TYR A 43 -2.29 1.72 12.62
CA TYR A 43 -3.21 2.85 12.75
C TYR A 43 -4.48 2.80 11.89
N ALA A 44 -4.53 1.93 10.89
CA ALA A 44 -5.69 1.78 10.02
C ALA A 44 -6.91 1.16 10.75
N LEU A 45 -6.68 0.41 11.84
CA LEU A 45 -7.73 -0.17 12.68
C LEU A 45 -7.88 0.60 14.00
N HIS A 46 -9.03 0.42 14.65
CA HIS A 46 -9.31 1.05 15.94
C HIS A 46 -8.61 0.29 17.08
N ASP A 47 -8.76 -1.04 17.11
CA ASP A 47 -8.06 -1.90 18.05
C ASP A 47 -6.65 -2.23 17.53
N ARG A 48 -5.73 -1.31 17.82
CA ARG A 48 -4.34 -1.35 17.34
C ARG A 48 -3.52 -2.42 18.02
N ALA A 49 -3.74 -2.65 19.32
CA ALA A 49 -3.04 -3.67 20.10
C ALA A 49 -3.40 -5.08 19.61
N ALA A 50 -4.69 -5.38 19.41
CA ALA A 50 -5.09 -6.66 18.83
C ALA A 50 -4.53 -6.82 17.41
N TYR A 51 -4.53 -5.76 16.61
CA TYR A 51 -4.00 -5.83 15.25
C TYR A 51 -2.49 -6.07 15.22
N ALA A 52 -1.73 -5.37 16.05
CA ALA A 52 -0.29 -5.58 16.22
C ALA A 52 0.00 -7.02 16.67
N LYS A 53 -0.80 -7.57 17.58
CA LYS A 53 -0.68 -8.99 17.99
C LYS A 53 -0.85 -9.95 16.80
N VAL A 54 -1.88 -9.76 15.96
CA VAL A 54 -2.10 -10.60 14.76
C VAL A 54 -0.91 -10.52 13.81
N ALA A 55 -0.39 -9.31 13.55
CA ALA A 55 0.77 -9.12 12.69
C ALA A 55 2.03 -9.77 13.28
N ARG A 56 2.26 -9.59 14.58
CA ARG A 56 3.37 -10.19 15.33
C ARG A 56 3.35 -11.71 15.29
N ASP A 57 2.19 -12.31 15.60
CA ASP A 57 2.04 -13.77 15.57
C ASP A 57 2.32 -14.31 14.17
N LYS A 58 1.82 -13.65 13.11
CA LYS A 58 2.05 -14.09 11.73
C LYS A 58 3.52 -13.95 11.31
N LEU A 59 4.13 -12.79 11.49
CA LEU A 59 5.51 -12.53 11.04
C LEU A 59 6.55 -13.33 11.82
N ARG A 60 6.26 -13.67 13.09
CA ARG A 60 7.10 -14.59 13.87
C ARG A 60 7.17 -15.96 13.22
N THR A 61 6.07 -16.48 12.65
CA THR A 61 6.12 -17.75 11.89
C THR A 61 7.00 -17.70 10.64
N LEU A 62 7.31 -16.50 10.14
CA LEU A 62 8.17 -16.27 8.97
C LEU A 62 9.62 -15.95 9.36
N GLY A 63 9.93 -15.90 10.66
CA GLY A 63 11.28 -15.64 11.18
C GLY A 63 11.59 -14.19 11.52
N TYR A 64 10.58 -13.31 11.64
CA TYR A 64 10.75 -11.91 11.97
C TYR A 64 10.17 -11.54 13.33
N GLU A 65 10.90 -10.71 14.08
CA GLU A 65 10.37 -10.01 15.25
C GLU A 65 9.57 -8.79 14.81
N VAL A 66 8.60 -8.37 15.64
CA VAL A 66 7.71 -7.26 15.32
C VAL A 66 7.52 -6.36 16.52
N ASP A 67 7.85 -5.09 16.32
CA ASP A 67 7.50 -3.99 17.21
C ASP A 67 6.35 -3.20 16.60
N SER A 68 5.46 -2.68 17.44
CA SER A 68 4.38 -1.80 17.00
C SER A 68 4.79 -0.35 17.24
N VAL A 69 4.63 0.50 16.23
CA VAL A 69 4.85 1.95 16.41
C VAL A 69 3.87 2.58 17.41
N ASP A 70 2.71 1.95 17.63
CA ASP A 70 1.69 2.41 18.59
C ASP A 70 2.08 2.08 20.04
N GLU A 71 3.05 1.18 20.24
CA GLU A 71 3.59 0.79 21.55
C GLU A 71 4.90 1.54 21.89
N ALA A 72 5.41 2.38 20.98
CA ALA A 72 6.67 3.09 21.16
C ALA A 72 6.48 4.42 21.91
N ASP A 73 7.42 4.74 22.80
CA ASP A 73 7.45 6.04 23.51
C ASP A 73 7.68 7.21 22.53
N ASP A 74 8.57 7.01 21.56
CA ASP A 74 8.81 7.93 20.44
C ASP A 74 8.59 7.22 19.09
N PRO A 75 7.42 7.43 18.46
CA PRO A 75 7.11 6.90 17.13
C PRO A 75 8.11 7.29 16.03
N VAL A 76 8.68 8.50 16.10
CA VAL A 76 9.64 9.01 15.10
C VAL A 76 10.99 8.30 15.26
N GLU A 77 11.45 8.10 16.49
CA GLU A 77 12.64 7.31 16.77
C GLU A 77 12.47 5.87 16.31
N ALA A 78 11.32 5.25 16.62
CA ALA A 78 11.00 3.88 16.19
C ALA A 78 11.11 3.71 14.67
N VAL A 79 10.55 4.65 13.88
CA VAL A 79 10.71 4.64 12.41
C VAL A 79 12.17 4.83 12.00
N THR A 80 12.91 5.71 12.67
CA THR A 80 14.31 6.01 12.34
C THR A 80 15.22 4.79 12.55
N GLN A 81 14.92 3.95 13.54
CA GLN A 81 15.67 2.72 13.85
C GLN A 81 15.18 1.48 13.09
N ALA A 82 14.05 1.55 12.39
CA ALA A 82 13.44 0.39 11.74
C ALA A 82 14.33 -0.24 10.65
N GLU A 83 14.47 -1.57 10.71
CA GLU A 83 15.13 -2.36 9.65
C GLU A 83 14.20 -2.64 8.46
N ALA A 84 12.89 -2.65 8.71
CA ALA A 84 11.81 -2.71 7.72
C ALA A 84 10.55 -2.08 8.32
N ILE A 85 9.70 -1.51 7.46
CA ILE A 85 8.44 -0.88 7.86
C ILE A 85 7.29 -1.65 7.20
N PHE A 86 6.28 -2.01 7.97
CA PHE A 86 5.06 -2.59 7.45
C PHE A 86 3.83 -1.82 7.94
N ILE A 87 3.12 -1.20 7.00
CA ILE A 87 1.83 -0.53 7.26
C ILE A 87 0.66 -1.46 6.93
N GLY A 88 -0.16 -1.73 7.94
CA GLY A 88 -1.33 -2.59 7.86
C GLY A 88 -2.52 -1.99 7.08
N GLY A 89 -3.51 -2.84 6.82
CA GLY A 89 -4.77 -2.49 6.19
C GLY A 89 -5.85 -2.08 7.21
N GLY A 90 -6.90 -1.40 6.75
CA GLY A 90 -7.98 -0.87 7.57
C GLY A 90 -8.59 0.33 6.86
N ASN A 91 -8.97 1.37 7.61
CA ASN A 91 -9.43 2.62 7.02
C ASN A 91 -8.26 3.57 6.71
N THR A 92 -8.14 3.96 5.44
CA THR A 92 -7.06 4.78 4.90
C THR A 92 -7.06 6.21 5.45
N PHE A 93 -8.23 6.81 5.69
CA PHE A 93 -8.33 8.17 6.24
C PHE A 93 -7.85 8.21 7.69
N ARG A 94 -8.26 7.24 8.51
CA ARG A 94 -7.78 7.06 9.89
C ARG A 94 -6.27 6.85 9.92
N LEU A 95 -5.77 5.95 9.07
CA LEU A 95 -4.35 5.69 8.94
C LEU A 95 -3.57 6.97 8.61
N LEU A 96 -3.96 7.69 7.55
CA LEU A 96 -3.25 8.89 7.12
C LEU A 96 -3.28 9.99 8.19
N LYS A 97 -4.44 10.19 8.84
CA LYS A 97 -4.55 11.16 9.92
C LYS A 97 -3.57 10.83 11.05
N ALA A 98 -3.54 9.58 11.51
CA ALA A 98 -2.64 9.16 12.58
C ALA A 98 -1.16 9.27 12.18
N LEU A 99 -0.80 8.99 10.92
CA LEU A 99 0.56 9.21 10.43
C LEU A 99 0.98 10.68 10.51
N TYR A 100 0.07 11.61 10.19
CA TYR A 100 0.33 13.04 10.33
C TYR A 100 0.38 13.49 11.79
N ASP A 101 -0.58 13.06 12.61
CA ASP A 101 -0.65 13.42 14.04
C ASP A 101 0.63 13.01 14.79
N ASN A 102 1.28 11.92 14.37
CA ASN A 102 2.54 11.41 14.93
C ASN A 102 3.80 11.85 14.16
N GLY A 103 3.68 12.74 13.16
CA GLY A 103 4.83 13.25 12.41
C GLY A 103 5.56 12.22 11.53
N LEU A 104 4.93 11.09 11.20
CA LEU A 104 5.60 9.94 10.58
C LEU A 104 5.72 10.02 9.05
N VAL A 105 4.91 10.84 8.38
CA VAL A 105 4.85 10.87 6.90
C VAL A 105 6.22 11.16 6.28
N SER A 106 6.89 12.22 6.72
CA SER A 106 8.21 12.62 6.20
C SER A 106 9.31 11.65 6.61
N VAL A 107 9.27 11.16 7.85
CA VAL A 107 10.27 10.26 8.42
C VAL A 107 10.25 8.91 7.71
N ILE A 108 9.07 8.31 7.50
CA ILE A 108 8.93 7.08 6.72
C ILE A 108 9.42 7.28 5.29
N ARG A 109 9.02 8.40 4.65
CA ARG A 109 9.46 8.72 3.28
C ARG A 109 10.98 8.77 3.19
N LYS A 110 11.65 9.49 4.10
CA LYS A 110 13.11 9.58 4.18
C LYS A 110 13.72 8.20 4.37
N LYS A 111 13.23 7.44 5.37
CA LYS A 111 13.75 6.12 5.72
C LYS A 111 13.72 5.14 4.54
N VAL A 112 12.65 5.18 3.74
CA VAL A 112 12.51 4.29 2.59
C VAL A 112 13.30 4.78 1.37
N LEU A 113 13.26 6.09 1.07
CA LEU A 113 13.84 6.62 -0.17
C LEU A 113 15.35 6.88 -0.08
N GLU A 114 15.85 7.30 1.08
CA GLU A 114 17.26 7.63 1.30
C GLU A 114 18.01 6.45 1.90
N ASP A 115 17.48 5.82 2.95
CA ASP A 115 18.13 4.69 3.63
C ASP A 115 17.79 3.33 3.00
N GLY A 116 16.91 3.28 1.99
CA GLY A 116 16.60 2.04 1.26
C GLY A 116 15.93 0.95 2.11
N VAL A 117 15.32 1.33 3.22
CA VAL A 117 14.62 0.42 4.13
C VAL A 117 13.42 -0.21 3.42
N PRO A 118 13.22 -1.55 3.51
CA PRO A 118 12.08 -2.22 2.91
C PRO A 118 10.76 -1.69 3.47
N TYR A 119 9.84 -1.35 2.58
CA TYR A 119 8.47 -1.00 2.92
C TYR A 119 7.51 -2.10 2.45
N VAL A 120 6.65 -2.55 3.35
CA VAL A 120 5.51 -3.41 3.04
C VAL A 120 4.22 -2.62 3.32
N GLY A 121 3.30 -2.61 2.36
CA GLY A 121 1.97 -2.02 2.53
C GLY A 121 0.91 -3.05 2.19
N SER A 122 -0.19 -3.06 2.96
CA SER A 122 -1.38 -3.86 2.61
C SER A 122 -2.62 -3.00 2.62
N SER A 123 -3.45 -3.06 1.57
CA SER A 123 -4.70 -2.30 1.47
C SER A 123 -4.47 -0.79 1.70
N ALA A 124 -4.94 -0.24 2.82
CA ALA A 124 -4.68 1.15 3.22
C ALA A 124 -3.18 1.49 3.29
N GLY A 125 -2.33 0.56 3.74
CA GLY A 125 -0.87 0.69 3.69
C GLY A 125 -0.32 0.81 2.26
N THR A 126 -0.99 0.21 1.28
CA THR A 126 -0.66 0.41 -0.15
C THR A 126 -1.10 1.79 -0.61
N ASN A 127 -2.28 2.28 -0.21
CA ASN A 127 -2.73 3.63 -0.55
C ASN A 127 -1.77 4.71 -0.02
N VAL A 128 -1.37 4.65 1.26
CA VAL A 128 -0.50 5.71 1.83
C VAL A 128 0.93 5.69 1.29
N ALA A 129 1.39 4.60 0.69
CA ALA A 129 2.68 4.54 0.00
C ALA A 129 2.72 5.43 -1.26
N THR A 130 1.57 5.78 -1.82
CA THR A 130 1.43 6.55 -3.06
C THR A 130 1.48 8.06 -2.84
N ILE A 131 1.32 8.88 -3.88
CA ILE A 131 1.34 10.34 -3.72
C ILE A 131 0.13 10.89 -2.96
N SER A 132 -1.03 10.23 -3.05
CA SER A 132 -2.22 10.64 -2.30
C SER A 132 -3.20 9.49 -2.06
N ILE A 133 -4.06 9.63 -1.06
CA ILE A 133 -5.09 8.62 -0.76
C ILE A 133 -6.36 8.76 -1.62
N ARG A 134 -6.35 9.60 -2.66
CA ARG A 134 -7.55 9.96 -3.46
C ARG A 134 -8.19 8.78 -4.20
N THR A 135 -7.49 7.65 -4.29
CA THR A 135 -7.96 6.42 -4.95
C THR A 135 -8.24 5.29 -3.96
N THR A 136 -8.38 5.59 -2.66
CA THR A 136 -8.92 4.62 -1.70
C THR A 136 -10.40 4.37 -1.93
N ASN A 137 -10.87 3.20 -1.51
CA ASN A 137 -12.30 2.85 -1.54
C ASN A 137 -12.98 3.11 -0.19
N ASP A 138 -12.20 3.55 0.80
CA ASP A 138 -12.67 3.69 2.16
C ASP A 138 -13.59 4.90 2.30
N MET A 139 -14.55 4.78 3.22
CA MET A 139 -15.37 5.91 3.63
C MET A 139 -14.51 6.91 4.43
N PRO A 140 -14.66 8.24 4.19
CA PRO A 140 -13.91 9.29 4.90
C PRO A 140 -14.45 9.52 6.32
N ILE A 141 -14.20 8.56 7.22
CA ILE A 141 -14.71 8.58 8.61
C ILE A 141 -14.03 9.61 9.51
N VAL A 142 -12.89 10.15 9.07
CA VAL A 142 -12.14 11.23 9.73
C VAL A 142 -11.48 12.11 8.66
N TYR A 143 -11.10 13.33 9.03
CA TYR A 143 -10.43 14.27 8.13
C TYR A 143 -8.92 14.38 8.46
N PRO A 144 -8.01 13.88 7.61
CA PRO A 144 -6.57 14.15 7.73
C PRO A 144 -6.27 15.60 7.31
N PRO A 145 -5.12 16.18 7.71
CA PRO A 145 -4.78 17.56 7.35
C PRO A 145 -4.63 17.78 5.83
N THR A 146 -4.36 16.71 5.08
CA THR A 146 -4.29 16.69 3.61
C THR A 146 -4.49 15.26 3.11
N PHE A 147 -4.81 15.09 1.83
CA PHE A 147 -4.80 13.79 1.16
C PHE A 147 -3.43 13.40 0.60
N ALA A 148 -2.45 14.30 0.62
CA ALA A 148 -1.07 13.95 0.29
C ALA A 148 -0.57 12.86 1.25
N ALA A 149 -0.03 11.79 0.70
CA ALA A 149 0.45 10.64 1.48
C ALA A 149 1.97 10.59 1.49
N ILE A 150 2.57 9.42 1.76
CA ILE A 150 4.03 9.28 1.94
C ILE A 150 4.78 9.60 0.63
N GLY A 151 4.21 9.24 -0.52
CA GLY A 151 4.78 9.53 -1.84
C GLY A 151 6.06 8.75 -2.15
N LEU A 152 6.06 7.45 -1.84
CA LEU A 152 7.13 6.51 -2.19
C LEU A 152 7.15 6.17 -3.69
N VAL A 153 5.98 6.30 -4.35
CA VAL A 153 5.78 6.19 -5.80
C VAL A 153 5.08 7.43 -6.33
N PRO A 154 5.29 7.82 -7.61
CA PRO A 154 4.74 9.05 -8.21
C PRO A 154 3.32 8.90 -8.77
N PHE A 155 2.67 7.75 -8.55
CA PHE A 155 1.33 7.43 -9.05
C PHE A 155 0.44 6.91 -7.92
N ASN A 156 -0.87 6.86 -8.15
CA ASN A 156 -1.83 6.32 -7.19
C ASN A 156 -2.15 4.85 -7.47
N ILE A 157 -2.62 4.13 -6.45
CA ILE A 157 -3.06 2.74 -6.55
C ILE A 157 -4.50 2.66 -6.06
N ASN A 158 -5.37 1.97 -6.81
CA ASN A 158 -6.69 1.54 -6.33
C ASN A 158 -6.63 0.05 -5.96
N PRO A 159 -6.45 -0.30 -4.67
CA PRO A 159 -6.50 -1.70 -4.24
C PRO A 159 -7.94 -2.22 -4.25
N HIS A 160 -8.11 -3.54 -4.21
CA HIS A 160 -9.41 -4.22 -4.24
C HIS A 160 -10.25 -3.79 -5.44
N TYR A 161 -9.59 -3.61 -6.58
CA TYR A 161 -10.30 -3.35 -7.82
C TYR A 161 -11.14 -4.57 -8.18
N LEU A 162 -12.37 -4.31 -8.59
CA LEU A 162 -13.32 -5.29 -9.07
C LEU A 162 -13.91 -4.73 -10.36
N ASP A 163 -13.92 -5.56 -11.40
CA ASP A 163 -14.62 -5.23 -12.64
C ASP A 163 -16.12 -5.12 -12.37
N ALA A 164 -16.81 -4.30 -13.17
CA ALA A 164 -18.25 -4.17 -13.09
C ALA A 164 -18.92 -5.51 -13.45
N ASP A 165 -19.83 -5.98 -12.61
CA ASP A 165 -20.67 -7.13 -12.94
C ASP A 165 -21.74 -6.69 -13.97
N PRO A 166 -21.74 -7.24 -15.20
CA PRO A 166 -22.69 -6.86 -16.24
C PRO A 166 -24.15 -7.19 -15.88
N ASN A 167 -24.38 -8.06 -14.90
CA ASN A 167 -25.72 -8.44 -14.44
C ASN A 167 -26.19 -7.65 -13.21
N SER A 168 -25.34 -6.77 -12.66
CA SER A 168 -25.69 -5.96 -11.51
C SER A 168 -26.81 -4.99 -11.84
N ARG A 169 -27.80 -4.92 -10.95
CA ARG A 169 -28.87 -3.88 -10.98
C ARG A 169 -28.52 -2.66 -10.12
N HIS A 170 -27.31 -2.62 -9.56
CA HIS A 170 -26.86 -1.49 -8.77
C HIS A 170 -26.60 -0.29 -9.68
N MET A 171 -27.23 0.84 -9.38
CA MET A 171 -27.18 2.06 -10.20
C MET A 171 -26.09 3.06 -9.78
N GLY A 172 -25.34 2.77 -8.72
CA GLY A 172 -24.19 3.59 -8.33
C GLY A 172 -23.00 3.39 -9.27
N GLU A 173 -22.05 4.32 -9.25
CA GLU A 173 -20.92 4.31 -10.17
C GLU A 173 -20.02 3.08 -9.94
N THR A 174 -19.62 2.46 -11.05
CA THR A 174 -18.62 1.39 -11.07
C THR A 174 -17.26 1.92 -10.64
N ARG A 175 -16.34 1.01 -10.29
CA ARG A 175 -14.98 1.44 -9.93
C ARG A 175 -14.28 2.17 -11.06
N GLU A 176 -14.44 1.70 -12.29
CA GLU A 176 -13.90 2.33 -13.48
C GLU A 176 -14.44 3.75 -13.66
N GLN A 177 -15.74 3.96 -13.49
CA GLN A 177 -16.36 5.29 -13.59
C GLN A 177 -15.81 6.25 -12.52
N ARG A 178 -15.63 5.79 -11.27
CA ARG A 178 -15.02 6.62 -10.21
C ARG A 178 -13.57 7.01 -10.51
N ILE A 179 -12.80 6.11 -11.11
CA ILE A 179 -11.43 6.41 -11.55
C ILE A 179 -11.45 7.38 -12.73
N ALA A 180 -12.41 7.27 -13.65
CA ALA A 180 -12.59 8.24 -14.73
C ALA A 180 -12.93 9.63 -14.17
N GLN A 181 -13.86 9.74 -13.22
CA GLN A 181 -14.18 10.98 -12.50
C GLN A 181 -12.95 11.58 -11.82
N PHE A 182 -12.11 10.75 -11.20
CA PHE A 182 -10.83 11.23 -10.64
C PHE A 182 -9.93 11.89 -11.70
N HIS A 183 -9.96 11.42 -12.94
CA HIS A 183 -9.16 11.97 -14.05
C HIS A 183 -9.80 13.15 -14.78
N GLU A 184 -11.07 13.47 -14.49
CA GLU A 184 -11.70 14.72 -14.91
C GLU A 184 -11.05 15.92 -14.20
N GLU A 185 -10.58 15.72 -12.97
CA GLU A 185 -9.83 16.73 -12.22
C GLU A 185 -8.44 16.99 -12.83
N PRO A 186 -7.99 18.25 -12.87
CA PRO A 186 -6.70 18.60 -13.46
C PRO A 186 -5.53 18.05 -12.63
N HIS A 187 -4.43 17.75 -13.33
CA HIS A 187 -3.16 17.31 -12.73
C HIS A 187 -3.26 16.07 -11.84
N THR A 188 -4.17 15.14 -12.16
CA THR A 188 -4.25 13.86 -11.46
C THR A 188 -3.16 12.89 -11.94
N PRO A 189 -2.48 12.18 -11.02
CA PRO A 189 -1.50 11.16 -11.37
C PRO A 189 -2.17 9.94 -12.02
N CYS A 190 -1.40 9.11 -12.75
CA CYS A 190 -1.91 7.82 -13.21
C CYS A 190 -2.39 6.94 -12.03
N VAL A 191 -3.38 6.08 -12.29
CA VAL A 191 -3.91 5.13 -11.32
C VAL A 191 -3.60 3.71 -11.77
N LEU A 192 -2.86 2.98 -10.94
CA LEU A 192 -2.68 1.54 -11.08
C LEU A 192 -3.81 0.82 -10.33
N VAL A 193 -4.57 -0.01 -11.03
CA VAL A 193 -5.60 -0.85 -10.38
C VAL A 193 -4.99 -2.17 -9.93
N SER A 194 -5.35 -2.61 -8.73
CA SER A 194 -4.88 -3.87 -8.15
C SER A 194 -6.07 -4.68 -7.67
N TYR A 195 -6.28 -5.85 -8.27
CA TYR A 195 -7.35 -6.77 -7.89
C TYR A 195 -7.05 -7.45 -6.54
N ARG A 196 -8.05 -8.08 -5.94
CA ARG A 196 -7.82 -8.94 -4.76
C ARG A 196 -6.84 -10.06 -5.10
N ALA A 197 -6.07 -10.50 -4.11
CA ALA A 197 -4.95 -11.43 -4.23
C ALA A 197 -3.76 -10.92 -5.08
N HIS A 198 -3.82 -9.72 -5.67
CA HIS A 198 -2.68 -9.13 -6.34
C HIS A 198 -1.73 -8.50 -5.33
N TYR A 199 -0.44 -8.62 -5.64
CA TYR A 199 0.63 -7.87 -5.00
C TYR A 199 1.47 -7.18 -6.08
N ILE A 200 2.08 -6.06 -5.71
CA ILE A 200 2.88 -5.26 -6.62
C ILE A 200 4.27 -5.18 -5.99
N TYR A 201 5.27 -5.72 -6.70
CA TYR A 201 6.66 -5.55 -6.32
C TYR A 201 7.24 -4.32 -7.01
N LEU A 202 7.83 -3.43 -6.22
CA LEU A 202 8.52 -2.27 -6.75
C LEU A 202 9.96 -2.29 -6.30
N TYR A 203 10.83 -2.62 -7.25
CA TYR A 203 12.26 -2.44 -7.14
C TYR A 203 12.66 -1.30 -8.07
N ILE A 204 12.66 -0.07 -7.57
CA ILE A 204 13.04 1.09 -8.38
C ILE A 204 14.54 1.33 -8.20
N TYR A 205 15.28 1.15 -9.29
CA TYR A 205 16.68 1.55 -9.42
C TYR A 205 16.74 2.88 -10.16
N GLN A 206 17.56 3.83 -9.70
CA GLN A 206 17.78 5.10 -10.41
C GLN A 206 18.73 4.91 -11.60
N THR A 207 18.21 4.47 -12.75
CA THR A 207 18.78 4.58 -14.13
C THR A 207 17.74 4.04 -15.13
N PRO A 208 17.72 4.45 -16.41
CA PRO A 208 16.54 4.94 -17.15
C PRO A 208 15.44 3.91 -17.45
N LEU A 209 15.59 2.66 -17.03
CA LEU A 209 14.57 1.62 -17.08
C LEU A 209 14.31 1.10 -15.66
N SER A 210 13.49 1.84 -14.91
CA SER A 210 12.89 1.33 -13.69
C SER A 210 11.98 0.15 -14.04
N ARG A 211 12.37 -1.07 -13.67
CA ARG A 211 11.54 -2.27 -13.88
C ARG A 211 10.44 -2.33 -12.81
N LEU A 212 9.24 -1.89 -13.18
CA LEU A 212 8.01 -2.17 -12.44
C LEU A 212 7.68 -3.65 -12.62
N THR A 213 7.90 -4.48 -11.61
CA THR A 213 7.55 -5.91 -11.67
C THR A 213 6.24 -6.11 -10.91
N ILE A 214 5.14 -6.17 -11.64
CA ILE A 214 3.86 -6.55 -11.03
C ILE A 214 3.71 -8.07 -11.12
N SER A 215 3.24 -8.71 -10.05
CA SER A 215 3.10 -10.18 -10.00
C SER A 215 1.82 -10.54 -9.24
N SER A 216 0.95 -11.38 -9.79
CA SER A 216 -0.31 -11.77 -9.14
C SER A 216 -0.23 -13.19 -8.57
N TYR A 217 -1.02 -13.46 -7.54
CA TYR A 217 -1.29 -14.82 -7.06
C TYR A 217 -2.14 -15.58 -8.10
N ARG A 218 -1.74 -16.82 -8.41
CA ARG A 218 -2.44 -17.75 -9.31
C ARG A 218 -3.83 -18.07 -8.77
N ASP A 219 -4.85 -17.35 -9.26
CA ASP A 219 -6.25 -17.79 -9.44
C ASP A 219 -7.08 -16.71 -10.19
N SER A 220 -6.39 -15.78 -10.87
CA SER A 220 -6.96 -14.73 -11.71
C SER A 220 -6.31 -14.80 -13.10
N PRO A 221 -6.96 -14.31 -14.17
CA PRO A 221 -6.44 -14.43 -15.54
C PRO A 221 -4.97 -14.00 -15.64
N PRO A 222 -4.22 -14.54 -16.64
CA PRO A 222 -2.79 -14.34 -16.76
C PRO A 222 -2.40 -12.85 -16.70
N LEU A 223 -1.14 -12.60 -16.31
CA LEU A 223 -0.49 -11.28 -16.07
C LEU A 223 -0.75 -10.19 -17.13
N GLU A 224 -1.33 -10.53 -18.28
CA GLU A 224 -1.80 -9.62 -19.33
C GLU A 224 -2.94 -8.67 -18.91
N THR A 225 -3.60 -8.87 -17.76
CA THR A 225 -4.76 -8.05 -17.34
C THR A 225 -4.48 -7.01 -16.25
N LEU A 226 -3.22 -6.64 -16.02
CA LEU A 226 -2.93 -5.39 -15.29
C LEU A 226 -3.14 -4.20 -16.21
N ARG A 227 -4.35 -3.64 -16.17
CA ARG A 227 -4.62 -2.37 -16.80
C ARG A 227 -3.92 -1.26 -16.02
N VAL A 228 -2.71 -0.90 -16.43
CA VAL A 228 -2.19 0.44 -16.12
C VAL A 228 -3.05 1.41 -16.92
N LYS A 229 -4.13 1.90 -16.31
CA LYS A 229 -4.86 3.03 -16.86
C LYS A 229 -4.07 4.29 -16.52
N CYS A 230 -3.05 4.59 -17.32
CA CYS A 230 -2.72 6.00 -17.54
C CYS A 230 -3.81 6.53 -18.46
N LEU A 231 -4.94 6.95 -17.87
CA LEU A 231 -5.83 7.90 -18.54
C LEU A 231 -5.13 9.26 -18.45
N SER A 232 -4.02 9.41 -19.17
CA SER A 232 -3.49 10.74 -19.46
C SER A 232 -4.53 11.43 -20.31
N GLN A 233 -4.95 12.64 -19.92
CA GLN A 233 -5.85 13.44 -20.72
C GLN A 233 -5.35 13.45 -22.16
N GLY A 234 -6.21 13.02 -23.09
CA GLY A 234 -5.94 13.13 -24.51
C GLY A 234 -5.70 14.60 -24.83
N HIS A 235 -4.44 14.98 -24.98
CA HIS A 235 -4.09 15.98 -25.96
C HIS A 235 -3.96 15.24 -27.28
N ASP A 236 -5.10 14.98 -27.92
CA ASP A 236 -5.11 15.02 -29.38
C ASP A 236 -4.87 16.48 -29.72
N GLY A 237 -3.64 16.75 -30.14
CA GLY A 237 -3.22 18.07 -30.57
C GLY A 237 -3.90 18.49 -31.87
N SER A 238 -3.98 19.81 -32.01
CA SER A 238 -4.17 20.62 -33.24
C SER A 238 -5.43 20.38 -34.06
#